data_AF-A0ABD0NW05-F1
#
_entry.id   AF-A0ABD0NW05-F1
#
_cell.length_a   1.000
_cell.length_b   1.000
_cell.length_c   1.000
_cell.angle_alpha   90.00
_cell.angle_beta   90.00
_cell.angle_gamma   90.00
#
_symmetry.space_group_name_H-M   'P 1'
#
loop_
_entity.id
_entity.type
_entity.pdbx_description
1 polymer ?
#
loop_
_entity_poly.entity_id
_entity_poly.type
_entity_poly.pdbx_seq_one_letter_code
_entity_poly.pdbx_strand_id
1 'polypeptide(L)'
;YFLFSEMLLQRPINMWDLGLGNILTREETSYMRDMAVNRFDKIMQVLKSMPRPMLLVFRNINTVRCINITLGAPVDRYFIMAK
;
A
#
# COMPACT_ATOMS: atom_id res chain seq x y z
N TYR A 1 2.29 -3.96 13.98
CA TYR A 1 1.14 -3.57 13.13
C TYR A 1 1.50 -2.65 11.97
N PHE A 2 2.50 -1.76 12.07
CA PHE A 2 2.90 -0.85 10.97
C PHE A 2 3.12 -1.52 9.61
N LEU A 3 3.85 -2.64 9.54
CA LEU A 3 4.07 -3.35 8.26
C LEU A 3 2.76 -3.79 7.59
N PHE A 4 1.78 -4.24 8.39
CA PHE A 4 0.47 -4.62 7.85
C PHE A 4 -0.25 -3.40 7.26
N SER A 5 -0.27 -2.26 7.97
CA SER A 5 -0.92 -1.07 7.42
C SER A 5 -0.15 -0.48 6.23
N GLU A 6 1.17 -0.61 6.15
CA GLU A 6 1.96 -0.25 4.95
C GLU A 6 1.60 -1.14 3.77
N MET A 7 1.39 -2.44 4.01
CA MET A 7 0.90 -3.37 3.00
C MET A 7 -0.54 -3.04 2.57
N LEU A 8 -1.41 -2.64 3.50
CA LEU A 8 -2.82 -2.32 3.24
C LEU A 8 -2.99 -1.01 2.47
N LEU A 9 -2.29 0.03 2.90
CA LEU A 9 -2.30 1.33 2.24
C LEU A 9 -1.49 1.30 0.94
N GLN A 10 -0.55 0.36 0.82
CA GLN A 10 0.47 0.34 -0.25
C GLN A 10 1.24 1.65 -0.30
N ARG A 11 1.60 2.16 0.88
CA ARG A 11 2.30 3.43 1.06
C ARG A 11 3.11 3.39 2.36
N PRO A 12 4.28 4.04 2.44
CA PRO A 12 4.96 4.27 3.71
C PRO A 12 4.06 5.01 4.71
N ILE A 13 4.00 4.53 5.96
CA ILE A 13 3.28 5.23 7.04
C ILE A 13 4.17 6.29 7.70
N ASN A 14 5.48 6.05 7.74
CA ASN A 14 6.42 6.91 8.47
C ASN A 14 6.70 8.26 7.78
N MET A 15 6.03 8.57 6.66
CA MET A 15 6.23 9.78 5.85
C MET A 15 5.01 10.71 5.92
N TRP A 16 4.34 10.81 7.07
CA TRP A 16 3.11 11.61 7.24
C TRP A 16 3.24 13.10 6.90
N ASP A 17 4.45 13.66 6.80
CA ASP A 17 4.66 15.04 6.35
C ASP A 17 4.37 15.29 4.86
N LEU A 18 4.24 14.23 4.03
CA LEU A 18 4.10 14.38 2.57
C LEU A 18 2.67 14.52 2.06
N GLY A 19 1.65 14.44 2.92
CA GLY A 19 0.26 14.38 2.50
C GLY A 19 -0.06 13.10 1.73
N LEU A 20 -1.31 12.64 1.78
CA LEU A 20 -1.74 11.45 1.04
C LEU A 20 -1.97 11.78 -0.45
N GLY A 21 -0.93 12.23 -1.15
CA GLY A 21 -1.01 12.52 -2.58
C GLY A 21 -1.50 11.30 -3.38
N ASN A 22 -2.26 11.50 -4.45
CA ASN A 22 -2.90 10.39 -5.17
C ASN A 22 -1.90 9.45 -5.87
N ILE A 23 -0.65 9.89 -6.04
CA ILE A 23 0.44 9.16 -6.68
C ILE A 23 1.62 9.07 -5.70
N LEU A 24 2.27 7.91 -5.66
CA LEU A 24 3.52 7.71 -4.93
C LEU A 24 4.65 8.49 -5.59
N THR A 25 5.42 9.24 -4.81
CA THR A 25 6.64 9.87 -5.31
C THR A 25 7.70 8.81 -5.63
N ARG A 26 8.77 9.21 -6.31
CA ARG A 26 9.89 8.31 -6.62
C ARG A 26 10.58 7.82 -5.35
N GLU A 27 10.68 8.70 -4.35
CA GLU A 27 11.28 8.44 -3.05
C GLU A 27 10.45 7.41 -2.27
N GLU A 28 9.13 7.61 -2.21
CA GLU A 28 8.21 6.64 -1.59
C GLU A 28 8.27 5.29 -2.30
N THR A 29 8.35 5.28 -3.63
CA THR A 29 8.46 4.06 -4.42
C THR A 29 9.76 3.32 -4.13
N SER A 30 10.90 4.03 -4.02
CA SER A 30 12.18 3.44 -3.64
C SER A 30 12.11 2.83 -2.25
N TYR A 31 11.60 3.60 -1.28
CA TYR A 31 11.41 3.12 0.09
C TYR A 31 10.60 1.82 0.13
N MET A 32 9.47 1.76 -0.58
CA MET A 32 8.63 0.57 -0.61
C MET A 32 9.34 -0.65 -1.21
N ARG A 33 10.16 -0.46 -2.25
CA ARG A 33 10.99 -1.54 -2.83
C ARG A 33 12.04 -2.03 -1.84
N ASP A 34 12.77 -1.10 -1.22
CA ASP A 34 13.82 -1.44 -0.26
C ASP A 34 13.23 -2.13 0.97
N MET A 35 12.08 -1.64 1.45
CA MET A 35 11.31 -2.27 2.53
C MET A 35 10.92 -3.70 2.17
N ALA A 36 10.41 -3.94 0.95
CA ALA A 36 10.00 -5.27 0.50
C ALA A 36 11.17 -6.25 0.44
N VAL A 37 12.34 -5.82 -0.08
CA VAL A 37 13.54 -6.65 -0.14
C VAL A 37 14.07 -6.97 1.25
N ASN A 38 14.21 -5.96 2.11
CA ASN A 38 14.83 -6.12 3.43
C ASN A 38 13.90 -6.77 4.47
N ARG A 39 12.58 -6.80 4.22
CA ARG A 39 11.58 -7.31 5.19
C ARG A 39 10.69 -8.40 4.62
N PHE A 40 11.12 -9.07 3.55
CA PHE A 40 10.33 -10.10 2.86
C PHE A 40 9.82 -11.20 3.80
N ASP A 41 10.66 -11.69 4.72
CA ASP A 41 10.26 -12.72 5.69
C ASP A 41 9.10 -12.27 6.57
N LYS A 42 9.14 -11.01 7.05
CA LYS A 42 8.08 -10.42 7.87
C LYS A 42 6.80 -10.22 7.05
N ILE A 43 6.92 -9.83 5.78
CA ILE A 43 5.79 -9.76 4.85
C ILE A 43 5.14 -11.13 4.71
N MET A 44 5.94 -12.18 4.50
CA MET A 44 5.43 -13.56 4.38
C MET A 44 4.76 -14.07 5.66
N GLN A 45 5.31 -13.74 6.83
CA GLN A 45 4.66 -14.06 8.12
C GLN A 45 3.29 -13.39 8.22
N VAL A 46 3.21 -12.10 7.90
CA VAL A 46 1.97 -11.31 7.90
C VAL A 46 0.94 -11.93 6.93
N LEU A 47 1.34 -12.22 5.69
CA LEU A 47 0.47 -12.88 4.70
C LEU A 47 -0.02 -14.26 5.14
N LYS A 48 0.84 -15.08 5.75
CA LYS A 48 0.47 -16.43 6.22
C LYS A 48 -0.46 -16.39 7.43
N SER A 49 -0.34 -15.36 8.28
CA SER A 49 -1.16 -15.20 9.48
C SER A 49 -2.58 -14.70 9.21
N MET A 50 -2.85 -14.21 8.00
CA MET A 50 -4.14 -13.60 7.67
C MET A 50 -5.20 -14.61 7.22
N PRO A 51 -6.49 -14.32 7.47
CA PRO A 51 -7.58 -15.06 6.84
C PRO A 51 -7.46 -14.98 5.31
N ARG A 52 -7.72 -16.09 4.61
CA ARG A 52 -7.65 -16.15 3.13
C ARG A 52 -8.40 -15.01 2.42
N PRO A 53 -9.59 -14.56 2.88
CA PRO A 53 -10.28 -13.42 2.26
C PRO A 53 -9.45 -12.12 2.22
N MET A 54 -8.55 -11.88 3.18
CA MET A 54 -7.72 -10.66 3.16
C MET A 54 -6.74 -10.61 1.99
N LEU A 55 -6.31 -11.76 1.46
CA LEU A 55 -5.47 -11.79 0.25
C LEU A 55 -6.23 -11.23 -0.96
N LEU A 56 -7.54 -11.47 -1.04
CA LEU A 56 -8.41 -10.92 -2.07
C LEU A 56 -8.62 -9.41 -1.89
N VAL A 57 -8.72 -8.95 -0.64
CA VAL A 57 -8.78 -7.51 -0.33
C VAL A 57 -7.52 -6.80 -0.82
N PHE A 58 -6.33 -7.32 -0.54
CA PHE A 58 -5.09 -6.75 -1.10
C PHE A 58 -5.09 -6.78 -2.63
N ARG A 59 -5.51 -7.89 -3.25
CA ARG A 59 -5.60 -8.00 -4.71
C ARG A 59 -6.53 -6.92 -5.30
N ASN A 60 -7.65 -6.67 -4.65
CA ASN A 60 -8.61 -5.65 -5.06
C ASN A 60 -8.01 -4.24 -4.92
N ILE A 61 -7.42 -3.91 -3.77
CA ILE A 61 -6.75 -2.63 -3.52
C ILE A 61 -5.66 -2.38 -4.57
N ASN A 62 -4.84 -3.40 -4.89
CA ASN A 62 -3.81 -3.31 -5.94
C ASN A 62 -4.42 -2.97 -7.31
N THR A 63 -5.54 -3.61 -7.64
CA THR A 63 -6.23 -3.41 -8.92
C THR A 63 -6.79 -1.99 -9.02
N VAL A 64 -7.51 -1.54 -7.97
CA VAL A 64 -8.06 -0.18 -7.88
C VAL A 64 -6.94 0.86 -7.98
N ARG A 65 -5.81 0.64 -7.29
CA ARG A 65 -4.64 1.52 -7.38
C ARG A 65 -4.12 1.62 -8.81
N CYS A 66 -3.94 0.49 -9.50
CA CYS A 66 -3.46 0.48 -10.88
C CYS A 66 -4.44 1.20 -11.83
N ILE A 67 -5.75 1.00 -11.68
CA ILE A 67 -6.77 1.72 -12.46
C ILE A 67 -6.68 3.23 -12.20
N ASN A 68 -6.66 3.64 -10.92
CA ASN A 68 -6.58 5.05 -10.56
C ASN A 68 -5.34 5.72 -11.17
N ILE A 69 -4.17 5.09 -11.06
CA ILE A 69 -2.92 5.59 -11.67
C ILE A 69 -3.04 5.68 -13.21
N THR A 70 -3.60 4.65 -13.85
CA THR A 70 -3.75 4.62 -15.32
C THR A 70 -4.63 5.78 -15.82
N LEU A 71 -5.60 6.22 -15.01
CA LEU A 71 -6.49 7.33 -15.30
C LEU A 71 -5.93 8.71 -14.91
N GLY A 72 -4.66 8.80 -14.49
CA GLY A 72 -4.05 10.06 -14.05
C GLY A 72 -4.31 10.42 -12.59
N ALA A 73 -4.65 9.43 -11.77
CA ALA A 73 -4.95 9.54 -10.33
C ALA A 73 -6.06 10.56 -9.98
N PRO A 74 -7.25 10.45 -10.60
CA PRO A 74 -8.36 11.39 -10.41
C PRO A 74 -9.01 11.33 -9.03
N VAL A 75 -8.76 10.29 -8.26
CA VAL A 75 -9.43 10.03 -6.97
C VAL A 75 -8.41 9.88 -5.84
N ASP A 76 -8.68 10.51 -4.70
CA ASP A 76 -8.01 10.22 -3.42
C ASP A 76 -8.59 8.93 -2.82
N ARG A 77 -7.92 7.82 -3.17
CA ARG A 77 -8.31 6.50 -2.68
C ARG A 77 -8.17 6.34 -1.18
N TYR A 78 -7.25 7.06 -0.53
CA TYR A 78 -7.01 6.91 0.90
C TYR A 78 -8.15 7.54 1.71
N PHE A 79 -8.60 8.72 1.27
CA PHE A 79 -9.80 9.34 1.83
C PHE A 79 -11.05 8.47 1.65
N ILE A 80 -11.24 7.89 0.46
CA ILE A 80 -12.40 7.02 0.21
C ILE A 80 -12.35 5.73 1.03
N MET A 81 -11.20 5.09 1.14
CA MET A 81 -11.04 3.85 1.94
C MET A 81 -11.23 4.08 3.45
N ALA A 82 -11.11 5.32 3.92
CA ALA A 82 -11.31 5.69 5.32
C ALA A 82 -12.76 6.03 5.67
N LYS A 83 -13.68 6.07 4.69
CA LYS A 83 -15.12 6.21 4.90
C LYS A 83 -15.77 4.88 5.24
#